data_AF-A0AAW2VPP1-F1
#
_entry.id   AF-A0AAW2VPP1-F1
#
_cell.length_a   1.000
_cell.length_b   1.000
_cell.length_c   1.000
_cell.angle_alpha   90.00
_cell.angle_beta   90.00
_cell.angle_gamma   90.00
#
_symmetry.space_group_name_H-M   'P 1'
#
loop_
_entity.id
_entity.type
_entity.pdbx_description
1 polymer ?
#
loop_
_entity_poly.entity_id
_entity_poly.type
_entity_poly.pdbx_seq_one_letter_code
_entity_poly.pdbx_strand_id
1 'polypeptide(L)'
;MNRRAVYGPRDGTVLSQQTQHRSDDILDGDLDDVLKARRADGAFWSHFQQHNLPVRVQQILNEIGFYGVYRCGRLVYDCHLITALVERWRSETHTFHFRVGEATITLQDVQIIWALPIDGEPVTGLDLDRTTIEWQDYCLTYLGFRPAATAFKGSRLQTHAIISHIAQLEITYDTPHEIVVQYARAVALLLLGGVMCPDSSGNLIPLLYLTKLEDIVEARNYSWGSAVLAFLYRELCNATNKGKAAIGGALQLLQVITQAAFVQG
;
A
#
# COMPACT_ATOMS: atom_id res chain seq x y z
N MET A 1 5.36 -19.83 35.32
CA MET A 1 6.26 -19.32 34.26
C MET A 1 5.88 -17.88 33.97
N ASN A 2 6.79 -16.93 34.16
CA ASN A 2 6.48 -15.50 34.01
C ASN A 2 6.27 -15.19 32.51
N ARG A 3 5.01 -14.96 32.08
CA ARG A 3 4.63 -14.79 30.66
C ARG A 3 5.33 -13.61 29.97
N ARG A 4 5.90 -12.67 30.72
CA ARG A 4 6.75 -11.58 30.22
C ARG A 4 7.94 -12.04 29.37
N ALA A 5 8.44 -13.26 29.58
CA ALA A 5 9.59 -13.78 28.85
C ALA A 5 9.28 -14.25 27.40
N VAL A 6 8.02 -14.18 26.95
CA VAL A 6 7.62 -14.76 25.66
C VAL A 6 7.64 -13.74 24.52
N TYR A 7 7.52 -12.43 24.81
CA TYR A 7 7.27 -11.38 23.81
C TYR A 7 8.08 -10.09 24.06
N GLY A 8 9.37 -10.17 24.40
CA GLY A 8 10.20 -8.98 24.53
C GLY A 8 11.55 -9.20 25.24
N PRO A 9 12.40 -8.15 25.31
CA PRO A 9 13.63 -8.19 26.07
C PRO A 9 13.37 -8.52 27.55
N ARG A 10 14.33 -9.18 28.19
CA ARG A 10 14.23 -9.54 29.63
C ARG A 10 14.13 -8.30 30.53
N ASP A 11 14.70 -7.19 30.07
CA ASP A 11 14.56 -5.88 30.69
C ASP A 11 13.38 -5.13 30.05
N GLY A 12 12.30 -4.98 30.83
CA GLY A 12 11.10 -4.27 30.39
C GLY A 12 11.25 -2.75 30.32
N THR A 13 12.35 -2.18 30.83
CA THR A 13 12.60 -0.73 30.74
C THR A 13 13.01 -0.28 29.34
N VAL A 14 13.41 -1.22 28.48
CA VAL A 14 13.84 -0.97 27.10
C VAL A 14 12.64 -0.77 26.16
N LEU A 15 11.46 -1.31 26.48
CA LEU A 15 10.24 -1.17 25.69
C LEU A 15 9.33 -0.07 26.25
N SER A 16 9.68 1.18 25.95
CA SER A 16 8.95 2.36 26.44
C SER A 16 7.47 2.42 26.05
N GLN A 17 7.05 1.75 24.97
CA GLN A 17 5.68 1.77 24.47
C GLN A 17 4.87 0.50 24.82
N GLN A 18 5.45 -0.45 25.59
CA GLN A 18 4.84 -1.76 25.82
C GLN A 18 3.43 -1.70 26.45
N THR A 19 3.15 -0.73 27.32
CA THR A 19 1.85 -0.60 28.00
C THR A 19 0.72 -0.18 27.05
N GLN A 20 1.05 0.48 25.94
CA GLN A 20 0.11 0.86 24.87
C GLN A 20 0.13 -0.14 23.70
N HIS A 21 1.04 -1.11 23.77
CA HIS A 21 1.23 -2.10 22.74
C HIS A 21 0.20 -3.23 22.86
N ARG A 22 -0.39 -3.62 21.75
CA ARG A 22 -1.46 -4.62 21.66
C ARG A 22 -1.09 -6.00 22.20
N SER A 23 0.19 -6.36 22.12
CA SER A 23 0.70 -7.63 22.68
C SER A 23 0.63 -7.71 24.21
N ASP A 24 0.40 -6.59 24.89
CA ASP A 24 0.22 -6.55 26.34
C ASP A 24 -1.12 -7.19 26.74
N ASP A 25 -2.18 -7.05 25.93
CA ASP A 25 -3.52 -7.61 26.22
C ASP A 25 -3.55 -9.15 26.13
N ILE A 26 -2.69 -9.74 25.31
CA ILE A 26 -2.51 -11.21 25.20
C ILE A 26 -2.11 -11.83 26.55
N LEU A 27 -1.40 -11.07 27.39
CA LEU A 27 -0.92 -11.56 28.68
C LEU A 27 -2.06 -11.75 29.68
N ASP A 28 -3.13 -10.94 29.56
CA ASP A 28 -4.29 -10.92 30.43
C ASP A 28 -5.38 -11.94 30.03
N GLY A 29 -5.15 -12.70 28.95
CA GLY A 29 -6.08 -13.71 28.46
C GLY A 29 -7.22 -13.14 27.61
N ASP A 30 -7.17 -11.83 27.33
CA ASP A 30 -8.00 -11.20 26.30
C ASP A 30 -7.32 -11.46 24.96
N LEU A 31 -7.93 -12.32 24.15
CA LEU A 31 -7.44 -12.56 22.79
C LEU A 31 -7.77 -11.32 21.98
N ASP A 32 -6.78 -10.43 21.89
CA ASP A 32 -6.87 -9.22 21.10
C ASP A 32 -7.37 -9.55 19.68
N ASP A 33 -8.36 -8.78 19.20
CA ASP A 33 -9.07 -9.09 17.97
C ASP A 33 -8.10 -9.22 16.78
N VAL A 34 -8.35 -10.21 15.91
CA VAL A 34 -7.56 -10.40 14.68
C VAL A 34 -7.69 -9.15 13.81
N LEU A 35 -6.55 -8.57 13.41
CA LEU A 35 -6.53 -7.37 12.59
C LEU A 35 -7.16 -7.64 11.23
N LYS A 36 -8.08 -6.76 10.83
CA LYS A 36 -8.61 -6.75 9.47
C LYS A 36 -7.60 -6.08 8.55
N ALA A 37 -7.01 -6.86 7.65
CA ALA A 37 -6.16 -6.34 6.60
C ALA A 37 -7.00 -5.52 5.59
N ARG A 38 -6.69 -4.23 5.45
CA ARG A 38 -7.39 -3.31 4.54
C ARG A 38 -6.66 -3.20 3.23
N ARG A 39 -7.44 -3.03 2.17
CA ARG A 39 -6.99 -2.74 0.80
C ARG A 39 -7.95 -1.76 0.19
N ALA A 40 -7.48 -0.99 -0.78
CA ALA A 40 -8.32 -0.14 -1.63
C ALA A 40 -8.22 -0.57 -3.10
N ASP A 41 -8.06 -1.88 -3.35
CA ASP A 41 -7.95 -2.44 -4.69
C ASP A 41 -9.32 -2.70 -5.35
N GLY A 42 -10.42 -2.68 -4.59
CA GLY A 42 -11.79 -2.80 -5.14
C GLY A 42 -11.93 -3.97 -6.13
N ALA A 43 -12.47 -3.68 -7.32
CA ALA A 43 -12.62 -4.64 -8.42
C ALA A 43 -11.41 -4.66 -9.39
N PHE A 44 -10.31 -3.97 -9.08
CA PHE A 44 -9.15 -3.80 -9.97
C PHE A 44 -8.61 -5.13 -10.50
N TRP A 45 -8.30 -6.07 -9.59
CA TRP A 45 -7.71 -7.34 -9.97
C TRP A 45 -8.69 -8.24 -10.73
N SER A 46 -9.97 -8.25 -10.32
CA SER A 46 -11.00 -9.01 -11.02
C SER A 46 -11.21 -8.49 -12.45
N HIS A 47 -11.15 -7.17 -12.65
CA HIS A 47 -11.23 -6.55 -13.97
C HIS A 47 -10.06 -7.01 -14.87
N PHE A 48 -8.81 -6.89 -14.41
CA PHE A 48 -7.67 -7.26 -15.25
C PHE A 48 -7.47 -8.78 -15.40
N GLN A 49 -8.05 -9.59 -14.53
CA GLN A 49 -8.15 -11.03 -14.73
C GLN A 49 -9.07 -11.38 -15.92
N GLN A 50 -10.10 -10.56 -16.19
CA GLN A 50 -11.06 -10.78 -17.27
C GLN A 50 -10.63 -10.15 -18.60
N HIS A 51 -10.00 -8.97 -18.55
CA HIS A 51 -9.73 -8.15 -19.74
C HIS A 51 -8.25 -8.09 -20.16
N ASN A 52 -7.32 -8.59 -19.33
CA ASN A 52 -5.87 -8.38 -19.42
C ASN A 52 -5.48 -6.88 -19.42
N LEU A 53 -4.29 -6.57 -18.92
CA LEU A 53 -3.77 -5.20 -19.01
C LEU A 53 -3.23 -4.95 -20.43
N PRO A 54 -3.66 -3.89 -21.15
CA PRO A 54 -3.18 -3.63 -22.51
C PRO A 54 -1.67 -3.48 -22.59
N VAL A 55 -1.01 -4.04 -23.61
CA VAL A 55 0.47 -4.06 -23.73
C VAL A 55 1.08 -2.65 -23.67
N ARG A 56 0.45 -1.66 -24.31
CA ARG A 56 0.93 -0.28 -24.29
C ARG A 56 0.86 0.34 -22.89
N VAL A 57 -0.11 -0.05 -22.08
CA VAL A 57 -0.21 0.35 -20.67
C VAL A 57 0.84 -0.37 -19.82
N GLN A 58 1.10 -1.66 -20.09
CA GLN A 58 2.19 -2.39 -19.44
C GLN A 58 3.56 -1.74 -19.67
N GLN A 59 3.83 -1.25 -20.89
CA GLN A 59 5.07 -0.53 -21.22
C GLN A 59 5.24 0.72 -20.36
N ILE A 60 4.19 1.55 -20.24
CA ILE A 60 4.22 2.74 -19.40
C ILE A 60 4.39 2.37 -17.91
N LEU A 61 3.69 1.34 -17.42
CA LEU A 61 3.88 0.86 -16.05
C LEU A 61 5.31 0.37 -15.80
N ASN A 62 5.96 -0.20 -16.81
CA ASN A 62 7.35 -0.64 -16.70
C ASN A 62 8.30 0.55 -16.66
N GLU A 63 8.03 1.59 -17.45
CA GLU A 63 8.82 2.83 -17.46
C GLU A 63 8.79 3.57 -16.11
N ILE A 64 7.64 3.59 -15.42
CA ILE A 64 7.52 4.20 -14.09
C ILE A 64 7.94 3.28 -12.93
N GLY A 65 8.22 2.01 -13.21
CA GLY A 65 8.61 1.01 -12.21
C GLY A 65 7.46 0.31 -11.47
N PHE A 66 6.19 0.48 -11.88
CA PHE A 66 5.02 -0.12 -11.20
C PHE A 66 4.63 -1.49 -11.76
N TYR A 67 5.20 -1.90 -12.89
CA TYR A 67 4.85 -3.17 -13.53
C TYR A 67 5.16 -4.38 -12.65
N GLY A 68 6.23 -4.35 -11.85
CA GLY A 68 6.55 -5.41 -10.89
C GLY A 68 5.44 -5.64 -9.87
N VAL A 69 4.90 -4.55 -9.27
CA VAL A 69 3.76 -4.59 -8.36
C VAL A 69 2.53 -5.23 -9.02
N TYR A 70 2.21 -4.81 -10.25
CA TYR A 70 1.10 -5.42 -11.01
C TYR A 70 1.32 -6.92 -11.24
N ARG A 71 2.55 -7.33 -11.58
CA ARG A 71 2.90 -8.72 -11.89
C ARG A 71 2.89 -9.64 -10.68
N CYS A 72 3.18 -9.14 -9.48
CA CYS A 72 3.02 -9.89 -8.23
C CYS A 72 1.55 -10.26 -7.96
N GLY A 73 0.62 -9.52 -8.55
CA GLY A 73 -0.79 -9.86 -8.52
C GLY A 73 -1.45 -9.72 -7.14
N ARG A 74 -2.58 -10.40 -6.99
CA ARG A 74 -3.41 -10.32 -5.79
C ARG A 74 -3.14 -11.49 -4.85
N LEU A 75 -2.44 -11.23 -3.75
CA LEU A 75 -2.30 -12.19 -2.64
C LEU A 75 -3.52 -12.19 -1.73
N VAL A 76 -3.95 -13.37 -1.26
CA VAL A 76 -4.89 -13.50 -0.14
C VAL A 76 -4.12 -13.31 1.16
N TYR A 77 -4.55 -12.37 2.00
CA TYR A 77 -3.91 -12.10 3.28
C TYR A 77 -4.32 -13.10 4.35
N ASP A 78 -3.31 -13.67 5.02
CA ASP A 78 -3.46 -14.38 6.27
C ASP A 78 -3.47 -13.35 7.41
N CYS A 79 -4.68 -12.95 7.83
CA CYS A 79 -4.86 -11.98 8.89
C CYS A 79 -4.30 -12.45 10.25
N HIS A 80 -4.21 -13.77 10.49
CA HIS A 80 -3.62 -14.29 11.72
C HIS A 80 -2.11 -14.14 11.70
N LEU A 81 -1.46 -14.47 10.59
CA LEU A 81 -0.03 -14.24 10.39
C LEU A 81 0.31 -12.75 10.53
N ILE A 82 -0.43 -11.87 9.85
CA ILE A 82 -0.22 -10.43 9.91
C ILE A 82 -0.39 -9.91 11.35
N THR A 83 -1.45 -10.36 12.05
CA THR A 83 -1.68 -10.01 13.46
C THR A 83 -0.50 -10.42 14.33
N ALA A 84 0.00 -11.65 14.17
CA ALA A 84 1.15 -12.16 14.91
C ALA A 84 2.44 -11.37 14.62
N LEU A 85 2.64 -10.89 13.38
CA LEU A 85 3.77 -10.03 13.04
C LEU A 85 3.64 -8.65 13.67
N VAL A 86 2.46 -8.04 13.65
CA VAL A 86 2.21 -6.74 14.30
C VAL A 86 2.46 -6.84 15.81
N GLU A 87 2.03 -7.92 16.47
CA GLU A 87 2.33 -8.13 17.90
C GLU A 87 3.83 -8.18 18.24
N ARG A 88 4.67 -8.50 17.25
CA ARG A 88 6.12 -8.60 17.36
C ARG A 88 6.83 -7.35 16.86
N TRP A 89 6.15 -6.45 16.16
CA TRP A 89 6.71 -5.18 15.73
C TRP A 89 7.02 -4.29 16.95
N ARG A 90 8.15 -3.60 16.93
CA ARG A 90 8.53 -2.60 17.92
C ARG A 90 8.74 -1.28 17.22
N SER A 91 7.82 -0.35 17.49
CA SER A 91 7.81 1.00 16.92
C SER A 91 9.04 1.81 17.33
N GLU A 92 9.67 1.48 18.47
CA GLU A 92 10.89 2.13 18.95
C GLU A 92 12.11 1.89 18.05
N THR A 93 12.22 0.71 17.45
CA THR A 93 13.36 0.31 16.62
C THR A 93 12.99 0.10 15.14
N HIS A 94 11.70 0.09 14.81
CA HIS A 94 11.17 -0.34 13.51
C HIS A 94 11.66 -1.74 13.11
N THR A 95 11.60 -2.68 14.05
CA THR A 95 11.96 -4.08 13.82
C THR A 95 10.94 -5.04 14.45
N PHE A 96 10.89 -6.26 13.94
CA PHE A 96 10.19 -7.39 14.54
C PHE A 96 11.10 -8.08 15.56
N HIS A 97 10.57 -8.33 16.76
CA HIS A 97 11.27 -9.06 17.81
C HIS A 97 10.77 -10.51 17.86
N PHE A 98 11.62 -11.44 17.44
CA PHE A 98 11.40 -12.88 17.55
C PHE A 98 12.27 -13.48 18.66
N ARG A 99 11.99 -14.74 19.05
CA ARG A 99 12.84 -15.45 20.03
C ARG A 99 14.28 -15.65 19.55
N VAL A 100 14.49 -15.70 18.24
CA VAL A 100 15.77 -15.99 17.60
C VAL A 100 16.55 -14.74 17.21
N GLY A 101 15.98 -13.55 17.37
CA GLY A 101 16.60 -12.28 16.99
C GLY A 101 15.60 -11.24 16.50
N GLU A 102 16.13 -10.17 15.94
CA GLU A 102 15.37 -9.08 15.32
C GLU A 102 15.41 -9.21 13.80
N ALA A 103 14.33 -8.82 13.13
CA ALA A 103 14.27 -8.73 11.68
C ALA A 103 13.49 -7.49 11.25
N THR A 104 13.74 -6.98 10.05
CA THR A 104 12.95 -5.88 9.50
C THR A 104 12.87 -5.99 7.98
N ILE A 105 11.90 -5.30 7.38
CA ILE A 105 11.76 -5.26 5.92
C ILE A 105 12.65 -4.14 5.40
N THR A 106 13.57 -4.42 4.48
CA THR A 106 14.48 -3.40 3.97
C THR A 106 14.05 -2.87 2.62
N LEU A 107 14.70 -1.80 2.15
CA LEU A 107 14.54 -1.33 0.77
C LEU A 107 14.91 -2.40 -0.25
N GLN A 108 15.91 -3.24 0.04
CA GLN A 108 16.28 -4.34 -0.86
C GLN A 108 15.13 -5.34 -1.01
N ASP A 109 14.41 -5.65 0.07
CA ASP A 109 13.26 -6.56 -0.02
C ASP A 109 12.17 -5.97 -0.92
N VAL A 110 11.88 -4.67 -0.78
CA VAL A 110 10.89 -3.97 -1.62
C VAL A 110 11.32 -3.99 -3.10
N GLN A 111 12.60 -3.72 -3.37
CA GLN A 111 13.15 -3.74 -4.71
C GLN A 111 13.10 -5.14 -5.32
N ILE A 112 13.43 -6.18 -4.57
CA ILE A 112 13.45 -7.56 -5.08
C ILE A 112 12.03 -8.07 -5.33
N ILE A 113 11.10 -7.84 -4.39
CA ILE A 113 9.75 -8.40 -4.46
C ILE A 113 8.90 -7.65 -5.49
N TRP A 114 8.97 -6.31 -5.51
CA TRP A 114 8.08 -5.47 -6.32
C TRP A 114 8.78 -4.74 -7.47
N ALA A 115 10.10 -4.87 -7.62
CA ALA A 115 10.89 -4.17 -8.64
C ALA A 115 10.73 -2.64 -8.60
N LEU A 116 10.42 -2.08 -7.44
CA LEU A 116 10.26 -0.63 -7.28
C LEU A 116 11.64 0.05 -7.20
N PRO A 117 11.78 1.26 -7.77
CA PRO A 117 12.97 2.07 -7.58
C PRO A 117 13.09 2.50 -6.12
N ILE A 118 14.27 2.29 -5.55
CA ILE A 118 14.61 2.66 -4.16
C ILE A 118 15.53 3.88 -4.07
N ASP A 119 16.14 4.26 -5.18
CA ASP A 119 16.87 5.51 -5.34
C ASP A 119 15.97 6.56 -6.01
N GLY A 120 16.30 7.84 -5.82
CA GLY A 120 15.60 8.95 -6.44
C GLY A 120 14.93 9.90 -5.45
N GLU A 121 14.08 10.76 -5.97
CA GLU A 121 13.46 11.85 -5.22
C GLU A 121 12.44 11.33 -4.18
N PRO A 122 12.36 11.97 -3.01
CA PRO A 122 11.37 11.59 -2.01
C PRO A 122 9.95 11.88 -2.51
N VAL A 123 9.04 10.93 -2.31
CA VAL A 123 7.62 11.12 -2.61
C VAL A 123 6.98 11.97 -1.50
N THR A 124 7.09 13.28 -1.67
CA THR A 124 6.42 14.26 -0.81
C THR A 124 5.15 14.77 -1.48
N GLY A 125 4.22 15.29 -0.69
CA GLY A 125 3.03 15.93 -1.21
C GLY A 125 2.70 17.19 -0.43
N LEU A 126 2.18 18.18 -1.14
CA LEU A 126 1.59 19.37 -0.55
C LEU A 126 0.09 19.12 -0.40
N ASP A 127 -0.47 19.50 0.76
CA ASP A 127 -1.92 19.54 0.87
C ASP A 127 -2.40 20.71 0.00
N LEU A 128 -3.08 20.37 -1.10
CA LEU A 128 -3.58 21.35 -2.04
C LEU A 128 -5.04 21.61 -1.68
N ASP A 129 -5.33 22.80 -1.20
CA ASP A 129 -6.69 23.30 -0.99
C ASP A 129 -7.36 23.50 -2.35
N ARG A 130 -7.95 22.43 -2.87
CA ARG A 130 -8.76 22.40 -4.08
C ARG A 130 -10.20 22.09 -3.73
N THR A 131 -11.11 22.84 -4.31
CA THR A 131 -12.54 22.56 -4.34
C THR A 131 -12.82 21.25 -5.08
N THR A 132 -13.99 20.64 -4.86
CA THR A 132 -14.40 19.44 -5.59
C THR A 132 -14.41 19.66 -7.10
N ILE A 133 -14.79 20.85 -7.58
CA ILE A 133 -14.84 21.19 -9.00
C ILE A 133 -13.42 21.20 -9.60
N GLU A 134 -12.46 21.79 -8.91
CA GLU A 134 -11.06 21.77 -9.34
C GLU A 134 -10.50 20.36 -9.35
N TRP A 135 -10.85 19.51 -8.38
CA TRP A 135 -10.47 18.09 -8.40
C TRP A 135 -11.13 17.33 -9.56
N GLN A 136 -12.37 17.66 -9.91
CA GLN A 136 -13.06 17.09 -11.07
C GLN A 136 -12.36 17.45 -12.38
N ASP A 137 -11.99 18.72 -12.56
CA ASP A 137 -11.24 19.17 -13.74
C ASP A 137 -9.83 18.58 -13.79
N TYR A 138 -9.19 18.45 -12.63
CA TYR A 138 -7.91 17.79 -12.51
C TYR A 138 -7.96 16.30 -12.92
N CYS A 139 -9.01 15.58 -12.51
CA CYS A 139 -9.24 14.21 -12.98
C CYS A 139 -9.52 14.17 -14.48
N LEU A 140 -10.25 15.14 -15.02
CA LEU A 140 -10.52 15.21 -16.47
C LEU A 140 -9.23 15.37 -17.26
N THR A 141 -8.34 16.25 -16.83
CA THR A 141 -7.04 16.48 -17.49
C THR A 141 -6.15 15.24 -17.45
N TYR A 142 -5.91 14.66 -16.27
CA TYR A 142 -4.89 13.63 -16.10
C TYR A 142 -5.39 12.20 -16.23
N LEU A 143 -6.68 11.95 -15.97
CA LEU A 143 -7.31 10.62 -16.07
C LEU A 143 -8.28 10.50 -17.24
N GLY A 144 -8.62 11.59 -17.95
CA GLY A 144 -9.50 11.56 -19.11
C GLY A 144 -11.00 11.55 -18.80
N PHE A 145 -11.40 11.71 -17.53
CA PHE A 145 -12.81 11.75 -17.14
C PHE A 145 -13.08 12.64 -15.93
N ARG A 146 -14.31 13.14 -15.86
CA ARG A 146 -14.80 13.97 -14.76
C ARG A 146 -15.66 13.13 -13.81
N PRO A 147 -15.17 12.70 -12.63
CA PRO A 147 -15.96 11.90 -11.71
C PRO A 147 -17.14 12.71 -11.14
N ALA A 148 -18.22 12.04 -10.74
CA ALA A 148 -19.33 12.69 -10.05
C ALA A 148 -18.87 13.28 -8.70
N ALA A 149 -19.44 14.39 -8.25
CA ALA A 149 -19.08 15.03 -6.97
C ALA A 149 -19.26 14.08 -5.77
N THR A 150 -20.21 13.14 -5.85
CA THR A 150 -20.47 12.11 -4.82
C THR A 150 -19.37 11.05 -4.73
N ALA A 151 -18.50 10.93 -5.74
CA ALA A 151 -17.37 10.02 -5.73
C ALA A 151 -16.18 10.56 -4.92
N PHE A 152 -16.25 11.81 -4.45
CA PHE A 152 -15.19 12.45 -3.66
C PHE A 152 -15.49 12.44 -2.18
N LYS A 153 -14.42 12.35 -1.37
CA LYS A 153 -14.44 12.65 0.06
C LYS A 153 -13.20 13.49 0.38
N GLY A 154 -13.36 14.81 0.34
CA GLY A 154 -12.22 15.75 0.35
C GLY A 154 -11.35 15.54 -0.88
N SER A 155 -10.02 15.52 -0.70
CA SER A 155 -9.01 15.29 -1.74
C SER A 155 -8.84 13.82 -2.14
N ARG A 156 -9.86 12.97 -1.90
CA ARG A 156 -9.81 11.53 -2.17
C ARG A 156 -10.92 11.12 -3.12
N LEU A 157 -10.59 10.21 -4.03
CA LEU A 157 -11.50 9.69 -5.06
C LEU A 157 -11.82 8.21 -4.81
N GLN A 158 -13.08 7.82 -5.01
CA GLN A 158 -13.48 6.42 -4.93
C GLN A 158 -12.84 5.58 -6.03
N THR A 159 -12.26 4.45 -5.63
CA THR A 159 -11.69 3.41 -6.51
C THR A 159 -12.68 2.94 -7.57
N HIS A 160 -13.95 2.76 -7.21
CA HIS A 160 -15.01 2.37 -8.14
C HIS A 160 -15.19 3.37 -9.29
N ALA A 161 -15.06 4.68 -9.05
CA ALA A 161 -15.20 5.67 -10.11
C ALA A 161 -14.11 5.53 -11.18
N ILE A 162 -12.87 5.27 -10.74
CA ILE A 162 -11.73 5.03 -11.64
C ILE A 162 -11.92 3.71 -12.39
N ILE A 163 -12.28 2.63 -11.68
CA ILE A 163 -12.47 1.30 -12.28
C ILE A 163 -13.62 1.29 -13.31
N SER A 164 -14.73 1.97 -13.01
CA SER A 164 -15.85 2.09 -13.93
C SER A 164 -15.49 2.87 -15.19
N HIS A 165 -14.63 3.90 -15.08
CA HIS A 165 -14.14 4.62 -16.25
C HIS A 165 -13.24 3.76 -17.13
N ILE A 166 -12.22 3.10 -16.56
CA ILE A 166 -11.32 2.23 -17.34
C ILE A 166 -12.07 1.07 -18.00
N ALA A 167 -13.13 0.55 -17.37
CA ALA A 167 -13.93 -0.54 -17.91
C ALA A 167 -14.78 -0.15 -19.14
N GLN A 168 -14.99 1.15 -19.36
CA GLN A 168 -15.68 1.67 -20.55
C GLN A 168 -14.73 1.93 -21.72
N LEU A 169 -13.42 1.87 -21.49
CA LEU A 169 -12.41 2.15 -22.50
C LEU A 169 -11.83 0.85 -23.06
N GLU A 170 -11.77 0.75 -24.39
CA GLU A 170 -11.03 -0.28 -25.08
C GLU A 170 -9.72 0.32 -25.64
N ILE A 171 -8.58 -0.16 -25.12
CA ILE A 171 -7.26 0.28 -25.57
C ILE A 171 -6.79 -0.66 -26.68
N THR A 172 -6.70 -0.11 -27.89
CA THR A 172 -6.25 -0.80 -29.09
C THR A 172 -4.90 -0.25 -29.56
N TYR A 173 -4.37 -0.81 -30.66
CA TYR A 173 -3.15 -0.31 -31.28
C TYR A 173 -3.30 1.14 -31.79
N ASP A 174 -4.48 1.49 -32.29
CA ASP A 174 -4.77 2.80 -32.89
C ASP A 174 -5.20 3.87 -31.87
N THR A 175 -5.38 3.50 -30.59
CA THR A 175 -5.75 4.46 -29.54
C THR A 175 -4.71 5.58 -29.44
N PRO A 176 -5.13 6.86 -29.43
CA PRO A 176 -4.21 7.99 -29.28
C PRO A 176 -3.34 7.85 -28.04
N HIS A 177 -2.06 8.22 -28.15
CA HIS A 177 -1.10 8.05 -27.06
C HIS A 177 -1.55 8.72 -25.75
N GLU A 178 -2.14 9.91 -25.84
CA GLU A 178 -2.67 10.64 -24.68
C GLU A 178 -3.69 9.82 -23.87
N ILE A 179 -4.64 9.16 -24.55
CA ILE A 179 -5.66 8.31 -23.90
C ILE A 179 -5.01 7.10 -23.24
N VAL A 180 -3.99 6.51 -23.87
CA VAL A 180 -3.23 5.40 -23.27
C VAL A 180 -2.49 5.85 -22.01
N VAL A 181 -1.90 7.05 -22.01
CA VAL A 181 -1.23 7.60 -20.84
C VAL A 181 -2.23 7.93 -19.72
N GLN A 182 -3.40 8.50 -20.04
CA GLN A 182 -4.48 8.72 -19.06
C GLN A 182 -4.95 7.40 -18.42
N TYR A 183 -5.15 6.36 -19.24
CA TYR A 183 -5.47 5.02 -18.76
C TYR A 183 -4.35 4.46 -17.87
N ALA A 184 -3.09 4.61 -18.28
CA ALA A 184 -1.94 4.15 -17.49
C ALA A 184 -1.82 4.89 -16.15
N ARG A 185 -2.07 6.21 -16.11
CA ARG A 185 -2.14 6.99 -14.86
C ARG A 185 -3.25 6.49 -13.95
N ALA A 186 -4.43 6.18 -14.50
CA ALA A 186 -5.54 5.62 -13.71
C ALA A 186 -5.16 4.26 -13.08
N VAL A 187 -4.51 3.38 -13.85
CA VAL A 187 -3.99 2.10 -13.34
C VAL A 187 -2.89 2.30 -12.30
N ALA A 188 -1.94 3.19 -12.55
CA ALA A 188 -0.86 3.51 -11.62
C ALA A 188 -1.39 4.08 -10.30
N LEU A 189 -2.40 4.96 -10.36
CA LEU A 189 -3.07 5.53 -9.20
C LEU A 189 -3.78 4.45 -8.37
N LEU A 190 -4.45 3.49 -9.02
CA LEU A 190 -5.08 2.34 -8.36
C LEU A 190 -4.05 1.41 -7.70
N LEU A 191 -2.91 1.17 -8.33
CA LEU A 191 -1.80 0.40 -7.73
C LEU A 191 -1.22 1.14 -6.52
N LEU A 192 -0.94 2.43 -6.68
CA LEU A 192 -0.31 3.25 -5.65
C LEU A 192 -1.20 3.37 -4.40
N GLY A 193 -2.47 3.76 -4.57
CA GLY A 193 -3.39 3.92 -3.45
C GLY A 193 -4.05 2.63 -2.97
N GLY A 194 -4.17 1.62 -3.83
CA GLY A 194 -4.90 0.38 -3.53
C GLY A 194 -4.04 -0.77 -3.02
N VAL A 195 -2.74 -0.78 -3.37
CA VAL A 195 -1.83 -1.92 -3.15
C VAL A 195 -0.56 -1.48 -2.43
N MET A 196 0.08 -0.42 -2.92
CA MET A 196 1.36 0.06 -2.41
C MET A 196 1.22 0.82 -1.08
N CYS A 197 0.28 1.75 -1.03
CA CYS A 197 0.03 2.63 0.12
C CYS A 197 -1.45 2.68 0.53
N PRO A 198 -2.16 1.55 0.70
CA PRO A 198 -3.56 1.58 1.09
C PRO A 198 -3.70 2.04 2.54
N ASP A 199 -4.54 3.05 2.77
CA ASP A 199 -4.90 3.45 4.12
C ASP A 199 -6.09 2.63 4.66
N SER A 200 -6.56 2.97 5.85
CA SER A 200 -7.69 2.31 6.50
C SER A 200 -9.06 2.64 5.88
N SER A 201 -9.15 3.55 4.91
CA SER A 201 -10.43 3.98 4.32
C SER A 201 -11.04 2.94 3.38
N GLY A 202 -10.23 2.02 2.84
CA GLY A 202 -10.68 0.81 2.15
C GLY A 202 -11.23 0.98 0.73
N ASN A 203 -11.64 2.17 0.30
CA ASN A 203 -12.12 2.38 -1.08
C ASN A 203 -11.83 3.77 -1.66
N LEU A 204 -11.08 4.62 -0.96
CA LEU A 204 -10.75 5.98 -1.38
C LEU A 204 -9.25 6.09 -1.60
N ILE A 205 -8.85 6.74 -2.69
CA ILE A 205 -7.45 7.01 -3.02
C ILE A 205 -7.19 8.51 -2.94
N PRO A 206 -6.18 8.96 -2.19
CA PRO A 206 -5.73 10.35 -2.20
C PRO A 206 -5.29 10.80 -3.60
N LEU A 207 -5.88 11.89 -4.09
CA LEU A 207 -5.52 12.50 -5.38
C LEU A 207 -4.16 13.20 -5.34
N LEU A 208 -3.58 13.36 -4.14
CA LEU A 208 -2.20 13.77 -3.97
C LEU A 208 -1.23 12.85 -4.73
N TYR A 209 -1.52 11.55 -4.81
CA TYR A 209 -0.74 10.60 -5.59
C TYR A 209 -0.77 10.89 -7.09
N LEU A 210 -1.89 11.42 -7.60
CA LEU A 210 -2.01 11.80 -9.01
C LEU A 210 -1.08 12.98 -9.35
N THR A 211 -0.76 13.86 -8.41
CA THR A 211 0.22 14.95 -8.63
C THR A 211 1.63 14.41 -8.92
N LYS A 212 1.97 13.25 -8.35
CA LYS A 212 3.24 12.55 -8.59
C LYS A 212 3.25 11.74 -9.89
N LEU A 213 2.12 11.67 -10.58
CA LEU A 213 1.93 10.94 -11.84
C LEU A 213 1.59 11.90 -13.00
N GLU A 214 1.62 13.22 -12.78
CA GLU A 214 1.33 14.22 -13.81
C GLU A 214 2.25 14.06 -15.02
N ASP A 215 3.55 14.03 -14.77
CA ASP A 215 4.54 13.66 -15.77
C ASP A 215 4.92 12.19 -15.56
N ILE A 216 4.49 11.35 -16.50
CA ILE A 216 4.72 9.90 -16.42
C ILE A 216 6.19 9.56 -16.68
N VAL A 217 6.93 10.40 -17.41
CA VAL A 217 8.35 10.18 -17.70
C VAL A 217 9.18 10.46 -16.45
N GLU A 218 8.85 11.54 -15.74
CA GLU A 218 9.52 11.92 -14.49
C GLU A 218 9.10 11.04 -13.30
N ALA A 219 7.92 10.42 -13.35
CA ALA A 219 7.42 9.56 -12.27
C ALA A 219 8.41 8.44 -11.89
N ARG A 220 9.24 7.96 -12.82
CA ARG A 220 10.25 6.91 -12.55
C ARG A 220 11.39 7.38 -11.64
N ASN A 221 11.60 8.69 -11.53
CA ASN A 221 12.72 9.29 -10.80
C ASN A 221 12.42 9.40 -9.29
N TYR A 222 11.22 9.01 -8.85
CA TYR A 222 10.87 8.93 -7.44
C TYR A 222 11.33 7.62 -6.80
N SER A 223 11.76 7.69 -5.54
CA SER A 223 12.02 6.53 -4.71
C SER A 223 10.71 5.92 -4.20
N TRP A 224 9.96 5.27 -5.10
CA TRP A 224 8.69 4.62 -4.78
C TRP A 224 8.81 3.53 -3.73
N GLY A 225 9.91 2.77 -3.76
CA GLY A 225 10.19 1.73 -2.78
C GLY A 225 10.35 2.31 -1.37
N SER A 226 11.01 3.47 -1.22
CA SER A 226 11.11 4.16 0.07
C SER A 226 9.76 4.68 0.55
N ALA A 227 8.94 5.23 -0.36
CA ALA A 227 7.60 5.70 -0.01
C ALA A 227 6.73 4.54 0.50
N VAL A 228 6.76 3.39 -0.17
CA VAL A 228 6.07 2.17 0.24
C VAL A 228 6.56 1.68 1.59
N LEU A 229 7.88 1.59 1.79
CA LEU A 229 8.44 1.09 3.03
C LEU A 229 8.10 1.99 4.22
N ALA A 230 8.26 3.31 4.05
CA ALA A 230 7.89 4.28 5.06
C ALA A 230 6.39 4.21 5.42
N PHE A 231 5.53 4.03 4.42
CA PHE A 231 4.10 3.87 4.65
C PHE A 231 3.80 2.57 5.39
N LEU A 232 4.42 1.44 5.01
CA LEU A 232 4.27 0.16 5.68
C LEU A 232 4.69 0.24 7.16
N TYR A 233 5.84 0.85 7.45
CA TYR A 233 6.31 1.05 8.82
C TYR A 233 5.33 1.88 9.63
N ARG A 234 4.80 2.96 9.06
CA ARG A 234 3.78 3.78 9.72
C ARG A 234 2.53 2.98 10.05
N GLU A 235 2.04 2.15 9.13
CA GLU A 235 0.87 1.31 9.36
C GLU A 235 1.13 0.22 10.41
N LEU A 236 2.32 -0.36 10.44
CA LEU A 236 2.75 -1.28 11.50
C LEU A 236 2.76 -0.58 12.86
N CYS A 237 3.42 0.56 12.99
CA CYS A 237 3.45 1.35 14.23
C CYS A 237 2.05 1.81 14.67
N ASN A 238 1.17 2.11 13.72
CA ASN A 238 -0.21 2.47 14.04
C ASN A 238 -0.98 1.26 14.57
N ALA A 239 -0.82 0.10 13.94
CA ALA A 239 -1.54 -1.13 14.26
C ALA A 239 -1.06 -1.80 15.56
N THR A 240 0.14 -1.48 16.05
CA THR A 240 0.61 -1.96 17.35
C THR A 240 -0.14 -1.36 18.53
N ASN A 241 -0.85 -0.24 18.36
CA ASN A 241 -1.58 0.39 19.45
C ASN A 241 -2.82 -0.43 19.84
N LYS A 242 -3.09 -0.54 21.15
CA LYS A 242 -4.31 -1.20 21.68
C LYS A 242 -5.59 -0.65 21.03
N GLY A 243 -6.56 -1.53 20.82
CA GLY A 243 -7.88 -1.18 20.26
C GLY A 243 -7.92 -0.93 18.75
N LYS A 244 -6.81 -1.12 18.03
CA LYS A 244 -6.80 -1.06 16.56
C LYS A 244 -7.39 -2.33 15.98
N ALA A 245 -8.45 -2.18 15.18
CA ALA A 245 -9.15 -3.31 14.57
C ALA A 245 -8.68 -3.64 13.13
N ALA A 246 -7.80 -2.83 12.55
CA ALA A 246 -7.43 -2.92 11.15
C ALA A 246 -6.03 -2.34 10.86
N ILE A 247 -5.41 -2.83 9.80
CA ILE A 247 -4.11 -2.38 9.31
C ILE A 247 -4.13 -2.20 7.78
N GLY A 248 -3.52 -1.13 7.28
CA GLY A 248 -3.28 -0.88 5.86
C GLY A 248 -1.84 -1.19 5.44
N GLY A 249 -1.37 -0.52 4.39
CA GLY A 249 -0.01 -0.63 3.87
C GLY A 249 0.22 -1.84 2.97
N ALA A 250 1.47 -1.98 2.54
CA ALA A 250 1.95 -3.02 1.63
C ALA A 250 2.07 -4.40 2.29
N LEU A 251 0.98 -4.93 2.85
CA LEU A 251 0.97 -6.18 3.63
C LEU A 251 1.40 -7.42 2.85
N GLN A 252 1.35 -7.37 1.51
CA GLN A 252 1.90 -8.44 0.66
C GLN A 252 3.39 -8.65 0.93
N LEU A 253 4.15 -7.58 1.19
CA LEU A 253 5.58 -7.66 1.49
C LEU A 253 5.84 -8.46 2.76
N LEU A 254 5.05 -8.22 3.82
CA LEU A 254 5.15 -8.97 5.09
C LEU A 254 4.93 -10.47 4.88
N GLN A 255 3.89 -10.82 4.12
CA GLN A 255 3.53 -12.22 3.92
C GLN A 255 4.52 -12.96 3.01
N VAL A 256 5.03 -12.32 1.97
CA VAL A 256 6.01 -12.93 1.05
C VAL A 256 7.35 -13.15 1.76
N ILE A 257 7.84 -12.17 2.51
CA ILE A 257 9.14 -12.26 3.21
C ILE A 257 9.10 -13.35 4.28
N THR A 258 8.00 -13.45 5.02
CA THR A 258 7.85 -14.51 6.02
C THR A 258 7.81 -15.89 5.40
N GLN A 259 7.07 -16.08 4.29
CA GLN A 259 7.08 -17.35 3.58
C GLN A 259 8.47 -17.72 3.04
N ALA A 260 9.23 -16.76 2.50
CA ALA A 260 10.59 -17.00 2.04
C ALA A 260 11.55 -17.39 3.20
N ALA A 261 11.41 -16.75 4.36
CA ALA A 261 12.25 -17.01 5.53
C ALA A 261 11.95 -18.36 6.21
N PHE A 262 10.70 -18.85 6.18
CA PHE A 262 10.31 -20.10 6.84
C PHE A 262 10.43 -21.36 5.95
N VAL A 263 10.75 -21.23 4.66
CA VAL A 263 10.98 -22.38 3.76
C VAL A 263 12.43 -22.89 3.82
N GLN A 264 13.34 -22.16 4.45
CA GLN A 264 14.77 -22.54 4.60
C GLN A 264 15.17 -23.00 6.01
N GLY A 265 14.21 -23.29 6.90
CA GLY A 265 14.44 -23.73 8.29
C GLY A 265 14.13 -25.20 8.54
#